data_AF-A0A0D6E6G3-F1
#
_entry.id   AF-A0A0D6E6G3-F1
#
_cell.length_a   1.000
_cell.length_b   1.000
_cell.length_c   1.000
_cell.angle_alpha   90.00
_cell.angle_beta   90.00
_cell.angle_gamma   90.00
#
_symmetry.space_group_name_H-M   'P 1'
#
loop_
_entity.id
_entity.type
_entity.pdbx_description
1 polymer ?
#
loop_
_entity_poly.entity_id
_entity_poly.type
_entity_poly.pdbx_seq_one_letter_code
_entity_poly.pdbx_strand_id
1 'polypeptide(L)'
;MQVQVDSILIADSTNTLELREHGYSPRHYFPREDVRMDLLTVSETITYCPFKGHTVYFSLGESRDIAWSYEEPIEGMKALADRVAFSEEVSE
;
A
#
# COMPACT_ATOMS: atom_id res chain seq x y z
N MET A 1 8.86 -7.04 -8.75
CA MET A 1 9.26 -6.14 -7.65
C MET A 1 8.76 -6.77 -6.37
N GLN A 2 9.60 -6.78 -5.36
CA GLN A 2 9.35 -7.50 -4.11
C GLN A 2 9.38 -6.54 -2.94
N VAL A 3 8.62 -6.85 -1.90
CA VAL A 3 8.61 -6.15 -0.63
C VAL A 3 8.76 -7.17 0.49
N GLN A 4 9.70 -6.91 1.40
CA GLN A 4 9.97 -7.76 2.54
C GLN A 4 9.93 -6.96 3.83
N VAL A 5 9.28 -7.47 4.87
CA VAL A 5 9.32 -6.91 6.22
C VAL A 5 9.99 -7.94 7.10
N ASP A 6 11.05 -7.59 7.82
CA ASP A 6 11.76 -8.51 8.73
C ASP A 6 12.12 -9.86 8.07
N SER A 7 12.58 -9.82 6.81
CA SER A 7 12.89 -11.00 5.97
C SER A 7 11.68 -11.87 5.55
N ILE A 8 10.46 -11.40 5.77
CA ILE A 8 9.22 -12.05 5.31
C ILE A 8 8.79 -11.40 4.00
N LEU A 9 8.68 -12.17 2.93
CA LEU A 9 8.14 -11.69 1.65
C LEU A 9 6.63 -11.42 1.77
N ILE A 10 6.26 -10.14 1.70
CA ILE A 10 4.87 -9.69 1.83
C ILE A 10 4.22 -9.41 0.47
N ALA A 11 4.98 -8.97 -0.52
CA ALA A 11 4.47 -8.78 -1.87
C ALA A 11 5.52 -9.18 -2.92
N ASP A 12 5.06 -9.78 -4.02
CA ASP A 12 5.88 -10.03 -5.21
C ASP A 12 5.01 -9.87 -6.46
N SER A 13 5.27 -8.83 -7.24
CA SER A 13 4.47 -8.51 -8.41
C SER A 13 5.30 -8.02 -9.57
N THR A 14 4.92 -8.40 -10.78
CA THR A 14 5.39 -7.78 -12.03
C THR A 14 4.41 -6.74 -12.58
N ASN A 15 3.28 -6.50 -11.89
CA ASN A 15 2.17 -5.65 -12.34
C ASN A 15 1.90 -4.49 -11.37
N THR A 16 2.96 -3.80 -10.97
CA THR A 16 2.84 -2.64 -10.09
C THR A 16 2.54 -1.36 -10.87
N LEU A 17 1.76 -0.48 -10.25
CA LEU A 17 1.50 0.87 -10.75
C LEU A 17 2.35 1.86 -9.97
N GLU A 18 3.23 2.58 -10.65
CA GLU A 18 4.03 3.65 -10.04
C GLU A 18 3.27 4.98 -10.06
N LEU A 19 3.03 5.54 -8.89
CA LEU A 19 2.49 6.88 -8.71
C LEU A 19 3.63 7.84 -8.40
N ARG A 20 3.78 8.88 -9.22
CA ARG A 20 4.73 9.96 -9.01
C ARG A 20 4.00 11.21 -8.58
N GLU A 21 4.35 11.73 -7.41
CA GLU A 21 3.77 12.95 -6.87
C GLU A 21 4.87 13.97 -6.61
N HIS A 22 4.61 15.24 -6.91
CA HIS A 22 5.61 16.28 -6.73
C HIS A 22 5.98 16.41 -5.24
N GLY A 23 7.28 16.25 -4.93
CA GLY A 23 7.79 16.37 -3.56
C GLY A 23 7.77 15.08 -2.75
N TYR A 24 7.39 13.95 -3.35
CA TYR A 24 7.47 12.63 -2.73
C TYR A 24 8.25 11.65 -3.61
N SER A 25 8.90 10.67 -2.99
CA SER A 25 9.45 9.53 -3.71
C SER A 25 8.34 8.79 -4.47
N PRO A 26 8.64 8.20 -5.64
CA PRO A 26 7.69 7.37 -6.36
C PRO A 26 7.14 6.24 -5.47
N ARG A 27 5.82 6.08 -5.46
CA ARG A 27 5.14 5.03 -4.69
C ARG A 27 4.65 3.95 -5.63
N HIS A 28 4.87 2.71 -5.27
CA HIS A 28 4.40 1.58 -6.07
C HIS A 28 3.17 0.92 -5.43
N TYR A 29 2.16 0.71 -6.26
CA TYR A 29 0.88 0.11 -5.91
C TYR A 29 0.77 -1.28 -6.52
N PHE A 30 0.82 -2.28 -5.65
CA PHE A 30 0.71 -3.69 -5.97
C PHE A 30 -0.76 -4.10 -6.12
N PRO A 31 -1.12 -4.96 -7.08
CA PRO A 31 -2.41 -5.64 -7.06
C PRO A 31 -2.58 -6.37 -5.73
N ARG A 32 -3.75 -6.29 -5.09
CA ARG A 32 -3.98 -6.95 -3.79
C ARG A 32 -3.79 -8.47 -3.85
N GLU A 33 -4.02 -9.09 -5.01
CA GLU A 33 -3.78 -10.52 -5.23
C GLU A 33 -2.30 -10.94 -5.13
N ASP A 34 -1.38 -10.02 -5.40
CA ASP A 34 0.07 -10.26 -5.33
C ASP A 34 0.64 -9.93 -3.94
N VAL A 35 -0.24 -9.58 -2.99
CA VAL A 35 0.10 -9.24 -1.61
C VAL A 35 -0.40 -10.33 -0.68
N ARG A 36 0.45 -10.75 0.25
CA ARG A 36 0.13 -11.70 1.33
C ARG A 36 -0.74 -11.04 2.40
N MET A 37 -1.97 -10.68 2.01
CA MET A 37 -2.97 -10.06 2.89
C MET A 37 -3.32 -10.95 4.08
N ASP A 38 -3.10 -12.26 3.99
CA ASP A 38 -3.27 -13.22 5.08
C ASP A 38 -2.30 -13.01 6.25
N LEU A 39 -1.18 -12.32 6.01
CA LEU A 39 -0.21 -11.94 7.04
C LEU A 39 -0.53 -10.56 7.66
N LEU A 40 -1.39 -9.78 7.03
CA LEU A 40 -1.67 -8.40 7.40
C LEU A 40 -2.96 -8.29 8.21
N THR A 41 -2.97 -7.35 9.15
CA THR A 41 -4.16 -6.96 9.91
C THR A 41 -4.57 -5.54 9.57
N VAL A 42 -5.87 -5.30 9.46
CA VAL A 42 -6.41 -3.95 9.28
C VAL A 42 -6.11 -3.13 10.53
N SER A 43 -5.55 -1.95 10.33
CA SER A 43 -5.32 -0.98 11.38
C SER A 43 -6.57 -0.14 11.65
N GLU A 44 -6.71 0.35 12.88
CA GLU A 44 -7.74 1.35 13.22
C GLU A 44 -7.40 2.74 12.66
N THR A 45 -6.18 2.94 12.16
CA THR A 45 -5.76 4.18 11.50
C THR A 45 -6.55 4.38 10.21
N ILE A 46 -7.30 5.48 10.15
CA ILE A 46 -7.98 5.93 8.93
C ILE A 46 -7.52 7.35 8.66
N THR A 47 -7.05 7.61 7.44
CA THR A 47 -6.75 8.96 6.97
C THR A 47 -7.60 9.30 5.76
N TYR A 48 -7.80 10.59 5.54
CA TYR A 48 -8.51 11.09 4.36
C TYR A 48 -7.61 12.06 3.60
N CYS A 49 -7.43 11.79 2.31
CA CYS A 49 -6.75 12.67 1.38
C CYS A 49 -7.77 13.27 0.40
N PRO A 50 -7.88 14.61 0.28
CA PRO A 50 -8.87 15.23 -0.62
C PRO A 50 -8.63 14.89 -2.11
N PHE A 51 -7.42 14.43 -2.46
CA PHE A 51 -7.05 14.06 -3.83
C PHE A 51 -7.13 12.56 -4.11
N LYS A 52 -7.34 11.72 -3.09
CA LYS A 52 -7.27 10.26 -3.25
C LYS A 52 -8.40 9.51 -2.57
N GLY A 53 -9.04 10.07 -1.55
CA GLY A 53 -10.12 9.42 -0.80
C GLY A 53 -9.65 8.92 0.57
N HIS A 54 -10.38 7.92 1.08
CA HIS A 54 -10.08 7.26 2.35
C HIS A 54 -8.97 6.23 2.19
N THR A 55 -8.07 6.22 3.16
CA THR A 55 -6.96 5.27 3.24
C THR A 55 -7.28 4.23 4.30
N VAL A 56 -7.16 2.96 3.94
CA VAL A 56 -7.14 1.82 4.88
C VAL A 56 -5.69 1.43 5.10
N TYR A 57 -5.26 1.36 6.36
CA TYR A 57 -3.91 0.96 6.72
C TYR A 57 -3.87 -0.50 7.18
N PHE A 58 -2.71 -1.12 6.98
CA PHE A 58 -2.44 -2.50 7.36
C PHE A 58 -1.14 -2.58 8.17
N SER A 59 -1.13 -3.49 9.13
CA SER A 59 0.00 -3.77 10.03
C SER A 59 0.45 -5.22 9.88
N LEU A 60 1.71 -5.50 10.20
CA LEU A 60 2.28 -6.85 10.30
C LEU A 60 2.82 -7.06 11.70
N GLY A 61 2.13 -7.85 12.53
CA GLY A 61 2.53 -8.07 13.91
C GLY A 61 2.62 -6.75 14.70
N GLU A 62 3.82 -6.41 15.18
CA GLU A 62 4.08 -5.16 15.90
C GLU A 62 4.40 -3.97 14.97
N SER A 63 4.69 -4.22 13.70
CA SER A 63 4.99 -3.21 12.69
C SER A 63 3.69 -2.56 12.20
N ARG A 64 3.39 -1.39 12.76
CA ARG A 64 2.12 -0.68 12.54
C ARG A 64 2.12 0.14 11.25
N ASP A 65 0.97 0.16 10.58
CA ASP A 65 0.67 1.05 9.44
C ASP A 65 1.70 0.99 8.30
N ILE A 66 2.30 -0.20 8.10
CA ILE A 66 3.37 -0.43 7.13
C ILE A 66 2.89 -0.47 5.68
N ALA A 67 1.59 -0.68 5.48
CA ALA A 67 0.98 -0.70 4.16
C ALA A 67 -0.35 0.04 4.18
N TRP A 68 -0.78 0.50 3.01
CA TRP A 68 -2.06 1.17 2.86
C TRP A 68 -2.70 0.92 1.50
N SER A 69 -4.02 1.08 1.44
CA SER A 69 -4.82 0.99 0.22
C SER A 69 -5.84 2.11 0.17
N TYR A 70 -6.12 2.60 -1.04
CA TYR A 70 -7.30 3.40 -1.31
C TYR A 70 -8.39 2.45 -1.85
N GLU A 71 -9.29 2.00 -0.99
CA GLU A 71 -10.34 1.04 -1.40
C GLU A 71 -11.41 1.70 -2.26
N GLU A 72 -11.77 2.93 -1.92
CA GLU A 72 -12.74 3.75 -2.66
C GLU A 72 -12.11 5.09 -3.05
N PRO A 73 -11.18 5.10 -4.03
CA PRO A 73 -10.52 6.33 -4.42
C PRO A 73 -11.47 7.26 -5.19
N ILE A 74 -11.15 8.56 -5.19
CA ILE A 74 -11.87 9.52 -6.01
C ILE A 74 -11.72 9.21 -7.51
N GLU A 75 -12.61 9.75 -8.34
CA GLU A 75 -12.73 9.37 -9.76
C GLU A 75 -11.42 9.46 -10.56
N GLY A 76 -10.60 10.49 -10.32
CA GLY A 76 -9.30 10.65 -10.98
C GLY A 76 -8.22 9.65 -10.55
N MET A 77 -8.46 8.84 -9.51
CA MET A 77 -7.51 7.91 -8.90
C MET A 77 -8.02 6.46 -8.90
N LYS A 78 -9.06 6.14 -9.68
CA LYS A 78 -9.63 4.78 -9.79
C LYS A 78 -8.62 3.69 -10.16
N ALA A 79 -7.51 4.04 -10.83
CA ALA A 79 -6.45 3.08 -11.14
C ALA A 79 -5.71 2.55 -9.89
N LEU A 80 -5.79 3.25 -8.76
CA LEU A 80 -5.23 2.85 -7.47
C LEU A 80 -6.22 2.00 -6.64
N ALA A 81 -7.46 1.86 -7.09
CA ALA A 81 -8.49 1.13 -6.37
C ALA A 81 -8.04 -0.30 -6.10
N ASP A 82 -8.22 -0.73 -4.85
CA ASP A 82 -7.88 -2.08 -4.38
C ASP A 82 -6.39 -2.46 -4.56
N ARG A 83 -5.51 -1.48 -4.72
CA ARG A 83 -4.06 -1.71 -4.73
C ARG A 83 -3.45 -1.32 -3.40
N VAL A 84 -2.34 -1.98 -3.08
CA VAL A 84 -1.63 -1.80 -1.80
C VAL A 84 -0.26 -1.19 -2.06
N ALA A 85 0.09 -0.17 -1.29
CA ALA A 85 1.42 0.41 -1.27
C ALA A 85 2.04 0.23 0.13
N PHE A 86 3.37 0.31 0.21
CA PHE A 86 4.15 0.08 1.42
C PHE A 86 4.96 1.32 1.78
N SER A 87 5.21 1.53 3.07
CA SER A 87 6.06 2.63 3.55
C SER A 87 7.52 2.41 3.14
N GLU A 88 8.30 3.49 3.03
CA GLU A 88 9.70 3.40 2.60
C GLU A 88 10.57 2.57 3.57
N GLU A 89 10.21 2.54 4.85
CA GLU A 89 10.91 1.77 5.91
C GLU A 89 10.82 0.24 5.71
N VAL A 90 9.90 -0.21 4.86
CA VAL A 90 9.61 -1.62 4.57
C VAL A 90 10.27 -2.08 3.26
N SER A 91 10.92 -1.15 2.55
CA SER A 91 11.53 -1.41 1.26
C SER A 91 13.03 -1.22 1.31
N GLU A 92 13.74 -2.23 1.84
CA GLU A 92 15.09 -2.65 1.43
C GLU A 92 15.41 -4.07 1.95
#